data_AF-A0A966USW7-F1
#
_entry.id   AF-A0A966USW7-F1
#
_cell.length_a   1.000
_cell.length_b   1.000
_cell.length_c   1.000
_cell.angle_alpha   90.00
_cell.angle_beta   90.00
_cell.angle_gamma   90.00
#
_symmetry.space_group_name_H-M   'P 1'
#
loop_
_entity.id
_entity.type
_entity.pdbx_description
1 polymer ?
#
loop_
_entity_poly.entity_id
_entity_poly.type
_entity_poly.pdbx_seq_one_letter_code
_entity_poly.pdbx_strand_id
1 'polypeptide(L)'
;MIVYLQPNQLSENTDTYTFQITICDRLKKDDTNEIEVLSDTNLIAKDLITYFKNSPTERDVIINTSVTLNDFSDREDSETAGYFFDITFRQNFDYNYCDIPL
;
A
#
# COMPACT_ATOMS: atom_id res chain seq x y z
N MET A 1 9.10 -4.29 -4.81
CA MET A 1 7.78 -3.96 -4.25
C MET A 1 7.20 -5.22 -3.63
N ILE A 2 6.77 -5.13 -2.37
CA ILE A 2 6.19 -6.23 -1.62
C ILE A 2 4.82 -5.77 -1.09
N VAL A 3 3.82 -6.65 -1.11
CA VAL A 3 2.46 -6.35 -0.67
C VAL A 3 2.02 -7.40 0.33
N TYR A 4 1.58 -6.96 1.51
CA TYR A 4 1.04 -7.81 2.56
C TYR A 4 -0.40 -7.45 2.85
N LEU A 5 -1.27 -8.46 2.88
CA LEU A 5 -2.65 -8.27 3.35
C LEU A 5 -2.65 -8.23 4.88
N GLN A 6 -3.11 -7.12 5.44
CA GLN A 6 -3.37 -6.99 6.87
C GLN A 6 -4.70 -7.67 7.22
N PRO A 7 -4.93 -8.04 8.50
CA PRO A 7 -6.19 -8.62 8.91
C PRO A 7 -7.39 -7.77 8.48
N ASN A 8 -8.32 -8.38 7.75
CA ASN A 8 -9.52 -7.71 7.28
C ASN A 8 -10.48 -7.44 8.44
N GLN A 9 -11.23 -6.35 8.34
CA GLN A 9 -12.29 -6.02 9.28
C GLN A 9 -13.64 -6.03 8.56
N LEU A 10 -14.50 -6.95 8.99
CA LEU A 10 -15.90 -6.96 8.61
C LEU A 10 -16.68 -6.10 9.61
N SER A 11 -17.30 -5.02 9.15
CA SER A 11 -18.11 -4.13 9.99
C SER A 11 -19.45 -3.88 9.33
N GLU A 12 -20.53 -4.30 9.98
CA GLU A 12 -21.90 -4.19 9.47
C GLU A 12 -21.94 -4.59 7.98
N ASN A 13 -22.21 -3.67 7.04
CA ASN A 13 -22.30 -3.96 5.60
C ASN A 13 -21.04 -3.61 4.80
N THR A 14 -19.88 -3.49 5.44
CA THR A 14 -18.63 -3.09 4.77
C THR A 14 -17.51 -4.05 5.12
N ASP A 15 -16.91 -4.60 4.08
CA ASP A 15 -15.68 -5.36 4.19
C ASP A 15 -14.49 -4.42 3.94
N THR A 16 -13.57 -4.38 4.90
CA THR A 16 -12.43 -3.48 4.88
C THR A 16 -11.15 -4.28 4.73
N TYR A 17 -10.50 -4.11 3.58
CA TYR A 17 -9.23 -4.73 3.23
C TYR A 17 -8.12 -3.71 3.38
N THR A 18 -7.13 -4.00 4.21
CA THR A 18 -5.94 -3.13 4.33
C THR A 18 -4.73 -3.86 3.77
N PHE A 19 -4.04 -3.25 2.82
CA PHE A 19 -2.80 -3.75 2.25
C PHE A 19 -1.65 -2.86 2.67
N GLN A 20 -0.63 -3.46 3.25
CA GLN A 20 0.64 -2.81 3.48
C GLN A 20 1.52 -2.99 2.25
N ILE A 21 1.85 -1.89 1.60
CA ILE A 21 2.70 -1.85 0.41
C ILE A 21 4.05 -1.32 0.82
N THR A 22 5.10 -2.05 0.46
CA THR A 22 6.50 -1.66 0.68
C THR A 22 7.20 -1.51 -0.67
N ILE A 23 7.75 -0.34 -0.91
CA ILE A 23 8.54 0.01 -2.10
C ILE A 23 9.94 0.33 -1.61
N CYS A 24 10.91 -0.47 -2.02
CA CYS A 24 12.29 -0.31 -1.61
C CYS A 24 13.22 -0.71 -2.75
N ASP A 25 14.44 -0.18 -2.67
CA ASP A 25 15.55 -0.53 -3.53
C ASP A 25 16.81 -0.76 -2.68
N ARG A 26 17.84 -1.28 -3.32
CA ARG A 26 19.11 -1.62 -2.69
C ARG A 26 19.88 -0.36 -2.31
N LEU A 27 20.20 -0.27 -1.02
CA LEU A 27 21.14 0.69 -0.46
C LEU A 27 22.57 0.17 -0.63
N LYS A 28 23.51 1.03 -1.03
CA LYS A 28 24.93 0.68 -1.02
C LYS A 28 25.47 0.77 0.39
N LYS A 29 26.46 -0.07 0.71
CA LYS A 29 27.17 -0.05 2.01
C LYS A 29 27.83 1.27 2.37
N ASP A 30 28.05 2.15 1.39
CA ASP A 30 28.67 3.46 1.56
C ASP A 30 27.65 4.61 1.66
N ASP A 31 26.34 4.30 1.69
CA ASP A 31 25.21 5.24 1.75
C ASP A 31 25.19 6.31 0.65
N THR A 32 26.04 6.18 -0.37
CA THR A 32 26.19 7.20 -1.41
C THR A 32 24.92 7.41 -2.22
N ASN A 33 24.07 6.37 -2.29
CA ASN A 33 22.82 6.38 -3.03
C ASN A 33 21.57 6.48 -2.14
N GLU A 34 21.70 6.70 -0.82
CA GLU A 34 20.54 6.70 0.08
C GLU A 34 19.48 7.74 -0.31
N ILE A 35 19.93 8.96 -0.59
CA ILE A 35 19.06 10.08 -0.97
C ILE A 35 18.40 9.82 -2.33
N GLU A 36 19.13 9.23 -3.28
CA GLU A 36 18.60 8.89 -4.60
C GLU A 36 17.53 7.80 -4.50
N VAL A 37 17.83 6.73 -3.75
CA VAL A 37 16.89 5.63 -3.52
C VAL A 37 15.61 6.12 -2.82
N LEU A 38 15.73 6.96 -1.79
CA LEU A 38 14.56 7.54 -1.11
C LEU A 38 13.78 8.47 -2.04
N SER A 39 14.47 9.29 -2.85
CA SER A 39 13.80 10.15 -3.83
C SER A 39 13.00 9.35 -4.85
N ASP A 40 13.61 8.31 -5.44
CA ASP A 40 12.99 7.50 -6.48
C ASP A 40 11.82 6.67 -5.93
N THR A 41 12.01 6.01 -4.77
CA THR A 41 10.96 5.22 -4.13
C THR A 41 9.78 6.09 -3.68
N ASN A 42 10.01 7.33 -3.27
CA ASN A 42 8.95 8.30 -2.95
C ASN A 42 8.14 8.69 -4.19
N LEU A 43 8.79 8.92 -5.34
CA LEU A 43 8.09 9.22 -6.59
C LEU A 43 7.20 8.04 -7.02
N ILE A 44 7.73 6.82 -6.97
CA ILE A 44 6.96 5.61 -7.28
C ILE A 44 5.77 5.45 -6.33
N ALA A 45 5.95 5.70 -5.03
CA ALA A 45 4.87 5.62 -4.05
C ALA A 45 3.76 6.64 -4.34
N LYS A 46 4.13 7.88 -4.69
CA LYS A 46 3.17 8.93 -5.07
C LYS A 46 2.43 8.59 -6.36
N ASP A 47 3.11 8.04 -7.36
CA ASP A 47 2.48 7.62 -8.61
C ASP A 47 1.49 6.48 -8.37
N LEU A 48 1.83 5.53 -7.51
CA LEU A 48 0.91 4.44 -7.14
C LEU A 48 -0.34 4.96 -6.42
N ILE A 49 -0.17 5.85 -5.44
CA ILE A 49 -1.30 6.48 -4.73
C ILE A 49 -2.16 7.31 -5.70
N THR A 50 -1.52 8.02 -6.63
CA THR A 50 -2.20 8.84 -7.65
C THR A 50 -2.99 7.96 -8.62
N TYR A 51 -2.41 6.83 -9.05
CA TYR A 51 -3.10 5.84 -9.87
C TYR A 51 -4.36 5.34 -9.18
N PHE A 52 -4.26 4.93 -7.91
CA PHE A 52 -5.42 4.46 -7.15
C PHE A 52 -6.48 5.54 -6.93
N LYS A 53 -6.08 6.80 -6.68
CA LYS A 53 -7.03 7.91 -6.55
C LYS A 53 -7.73 8.29 -7.85
N ASN A 54 -7.04 8.19 -8.98
CA ASN A 54 -7.57 8.58 -10.28
C ASN A 54 -8.14 7.41 -11.09
N SER A 55 -7.93 6.17 -10.65
CA SER A 55 -8.44 5.00 -11.37
C SER A 55 -9.97 4.95 -11.25
N PRO A 56 -10.70 4.93 -12.38
CA PRO A 56 -12.16 4.86 -12.40
C PRO A 56 -12.71 3.45 -12.14
N THR A 57 -11.85 2.49 -11.78
CA THR A 57 -12.22 1.09 -11.58
C THR A 57 -12.87 0.89 -10.21
N GLU A 58 -14.15 0.56 -10.28
CA GLU A 58 -15.06 0.14 -9.21
C GLU A 58 -15.71 1.28 -8.42
N ARG A 59 -16.97 1.58 -8.78
CA ARG A 59 -17.89 2.49 -8.07
C ARG A 59 -18.10 2.13 -6.59
N ASP A 60 -17.68 0.94 -6.19
CA ASP A 60 -17.93 0.35 -4.88
C ASP A 60 -16.67 0.20 -4.01
N VAL A 61 -15.51 0.69 -4.48
CA VAL A 61 -14.25 0.61 -3.74
C VAL A 61 -13.81 1.99 -3.28
N ILE A 62 -14.01 2.29 -1.98
CA ILE A 62 -13.57 3.56 -1.39
C ILE A 62 -12.14 3.39 -0.87
N ILE A 63 -11.21 4.13 -1.46
CA ILE A 63 -9.81 4.21 -1.02
C ILE A 63 -9.68 5.35 -0.01
N ASN A 64 -9.10 5.06 1.16
CA ASN A 64 -8.93 6.08 2.18
C ASN A 64 -7.93 7.16 1.72
N THR A 65 -8.36 8.43 1.65
CA THR A 65 -7.66 9.50 0.92
C THR A 65 -6.36 9.97 1.57
N SER A 66 -6.19 9.71 2.87
CA SER A 66 -4.99 10.05 3.64
C SER A 66 -4.11 8.81 3.83
N VAL A 67 -3.02 8.74 3.08
CA VAL A 67 -1.99 7.69 3.20
C VAL A 67 -0.73 8.35 3.76
N THR A 68 -0.18 7.79 4.84
CA THR A 68 1.10 8.23 5.41
C THR A 68 2.22 7.38 4.81
N LEU A 69 3.15 8.04 4.13
CA LEU A 69 4.38 7.41 3.63
C LEU A 69 5.42 7.42 4.76
N ASN A 70 5.80 6.24 5.24
CA ASN A 70 6.86 6.11 6.24
C ASN A 70 8.14 5.65 5.54
N ASP A 71 9.22 6.40 5.72
CA ASP A 71 10.54 6.00 5.24
C ASP A 71 11.17 4.95 6.15
N PHE A 72 12.00 4.10 5.55
CA PHE A 72 12.86 3.17 6.27
C PHE A 72 14.20 3.01 5.54
N SER A 73 15.25 2.76 6.33
CA SER A 73 16.59 2.44 5.87
C SER A 73 17.11 1.32 6.75
N ASP A 74 17.18 0.11 6.20
CA ASP A 74 17.72 -1.07 6.88
C ASP A 74 19.08 -1.42 6.29
N ARG A 75 20.12 -1.11 7.06
CA ARG A 75 21.53 -1.28 6.69
C ARG A 75 22.12 -2.59 7.17
N GLU A 76 21.56 -3.15 8.24
CA GLU A 76 22.21 -4.21 9.00
C GLU A 76 21.90 -5.60 8.42
N ASP A 77 20.66 -5.82 7.96
CA ASP A 77 20.23 -7.15 7.49
C ASP A 77 20.01 -7.17 5.98
N SER A 78 19.31 -6.14 5.47
CA SER A 78 18.76 -6.21 4.11
C SER A 78 19.47 -5.34 3.08
N GLU A 79 20.31 -4.38 3.50
CA GLU A 79 20.88 -3.33 2.62
C GLU A 79 19.78 -2.68 1.74
N THR A 80 18.64 -2.32 2.33
CA THR A 80 17.48 -1.76 1.59
C THR A 80 16.98 -0.48 2.22
N ALA A 81 16.61 0.49 1.37
CA ALA A 81 15.93 1.70 1.79
C ALA A 81 14.70 1.95 0.92
N GLY A 82 13.70 2.61 1.49
CA GLY A 82 12.47 2.92 0.76
C GLY A 82 11.35 3.45 1.63
N TYR A 83 10.13 3.26 1.15
CA TYR A 83 8.90 3.69 1.80
C TYR A 83 7.92 2.53 1.96
N PHE A 84 7.21 2.53 3.07
CA PHE A 84 6.05 1.68 3.27
C PHE A 84 4.83 2.50 3.67
N PHE A 85 3.66 2.01 3.27
CA PHE A 85 2.39 2.66 3.56
C PHE A 85 1.23 1.67 3.44
N ASP A 86 0.13 2.01 4.10
CA ASP A 86 -1.07 1.19 4.11
C ASP A 86 -2.14 1.82 3.21
N ILE A 87 -2.69 1.02 2.30
CA ILE A 87 -3.89 1.36 1.53
C ILE A 87 -5.05 0.53 2.07
N THR A 88 -6.13 1.22 2.44
CA THR A 88 -7.37 0.58 2.84
C THR A 88 -8.41 0.72 1.73
N PHE A 89 -8.95 -0.42 1.30
CA PHE A 89 -10.08 -0.54 0.39
C PHE A 89 -11.31 -0.94 1.20
N ARG A 90 -12.42 -0.23 0.99
CA ARG A 90 -13.71 -0.57 1.55
C ARG A 90 -14.63 -1.02 0.44
N GLN A 91 -15.19 -2.21 0.57
CA GLN A 91 -16.20 -2.76 -0.32
C GLN A 91 -17.51 -2.91 0.45
N ASN A 92 -18.61 -2.48 -0.15
CA ASN A 92 -19.94 -2.77 0.41
C ASN A 92 -20.26 -4.25 0.21
N PHE A 93 -20.66 -4.90 1.29
CA PHE A 93 -21.11 -6.29 1.29
C PHE A 93 -22.61 -6.33 1.54
N ASP A 94 -23.37 -6.86 0.59
CA ASP A 94 -24.79 -7.17 0.80
C ASP A 94 -24.90 -8.49 1.56
N TYR A 95 -25.64 -8.49 2.68
CA TYR A 95 -25.99 -9.69 3.47
C TYR A 95 -26.98 -10.59 2.71
N ASN A 96 -26.70 -10.96 1.47
CA ASN A 96 -27.52 -11.90 0.73
C ASN A 96 -27.38 -13.29 1.34
N TYR A 97 -28.51 -13.85 1.76
CA TYR A 97 -28.60 -15.24 2.22
C TYR A 97 -28.43 -16.14 0.99
N CYS A 98 -27.25 -16.74 0.82
CA CYS A 98 -26.85 -17.65 -0.27
C CYS A 98 -26.47 -17.02 -1.62
N ASP A 99 -25.52 -16.07 -1.64
CA ASP A 99 -24.71 -15.89 -2.86
C ASP A 99 -23.59 -16.94 -2.92
N ILE A 100 -23.42 -17.54 -4.11
CA ILE A 100 -22.39 -18.55 -4.38
C ILE A 100 -21.04 -17.84 -4.34
N PRO A 101 -20.04 -18.35 -3.60
CA PRO A 101 -18.70 -17.77 -3.61
C PRO A 101 -18.12 -17.88 -5.02
N LEU A 102 -17.90 -16.74 -5.67
CA LEU A 102 -17.25 -16.60 -6.98
C LEU A 102 -15.77 -16.24 -6.80
#